data_AF-A0A2X1LCU4-F1
#
_entry.id   AF-A0A2X1LCU4-F1
#
_cell.length_a   1.000
_cell.length_b   1.000
_cell.length_c   1.000
_cell.angle_alpha   90.00
_cell.angle_beta   90.00
_cell.angle_gamma   90.00
#
_symmetry.space_group_name_H-M   'P 1'
#
loop_
_entity.id
_entity.type
_entity.pdbx_description
1 polymer ?
#
loop_
_entity_poly.entity_id
_entity_poly.type
_entity_poly.pdbx_seq_one_letter_code
_entity_poly.pdbx_strand_id
1 'polypeptide(L)'
;MIFRRIEQLDQEVKTKVYDELHNAKGINFIWEALDTQELEQRKFGIRTVLSTQLLQHYPPAVLKSANTLWLLRYRPDEIPFLRDNFGVPEVTLRRFLKMPEGAAPDGSGVPVLAVFRVKNGTLARILKFTLGPLELWALNSSPKDSALRRALTQEVGSLRARQILAEHFPRGSATSLIEHRARTHDSENVIHELAAELIRKQGYNL
;
A
#
# COMPACT_ATOMS: atom_id res chain seq x y z
N MET A 1 -19.67 -34.32 -1.42
CA MET A 1 -18.45 -33.46 -1.43
C MET A 1 -18.70 -32.11 -2.08
N ILE A 2 -19.29 -32.04 -3.29
CA ILE A 2 -19.57 -30.78 -4.02
C ILE A 2 -20.48 -29.81 -3.23
N PHE A 3 -21.58 -30.29 -2.64
CA PHE A 3 -22.48 -29.43 -1.85
C PHE A 3 -21.80 -28.77 -0.64
N ARG A 4 -20.92 -29.49 0.08
CA ARG A 4 -20.14 -28.91 1.18
C ARG A 4 -19.18 -27.82 0.70
N ARG A 5 -18.60 -27.96 -0.50
CA ARG A 5 -17.73 -26.93 -1.08
C ARG A 5 -18.52 -25.70 -1.52
N ILE A 6 -19.73 -25.89 -2.05
CA ILE A 6 -20.63 -24.79 -2.40
C ILE A 6 -21.05 -24.01 -1.15
N GLU A 7 -21.47 -24.70 -0.08
CA GLU A 7 -21.81 -24.06 1.20
C GLU A 7 -20.63 -23.32 1.82
N GLN A 8 -19.43 -23.90 1.79
CA GLN A 8 -18.22 -23.23 2.26
C GLN A 8 -17.94 -21.96 1.44
N LEU A 9 -18.05 -22.05 0.11
CA LEU A 9 -17.88 -20.90 -0.76
C LEU A 9 -18.96 -19.84 -0.51
N ASP A 10 -20.19 -20.20 -0.19
CA ASP A 10 -21.24 -19.22 0.10
C ASP A 10 -20.96 -18.43 1.40
N GLN A 11 -20.34 -19.08 2.39
CA GLN A 11 -20.02 -18.48 3.70
C GLN A 11 -18.74 -17.62 3.72
N GLU A 12 -17.82 -17.85 2.77
CA GLU A 12 -16.56 -17.13 2.70
C GLU A 12 -16.76 -15.69 2.19
N VAL A 13 -16.13 -14.70 2.82
CA VAL A 13 -16.09 -13.33 2.28
C VAL A 13 -15.21 -13.29 1.04
N LYS A 14 -15.76 -12.86 -0.11
CA LYS A 14 -14.96 -12.62 -1.32
C LYS A 14 -14.57 -11.15 -1.39
N THR A 15 -13.39 -10.85 -1.92
CA THR A 15 -12.96 -9.46 -2.16
C THR A 15 -12.74 -9.23 -3.65
N LYS A 16 -13.42 -8.23 -4.21
CA LYS A 16 -13.18 -7.72 -5.56
C LYS A 16 -12.37 -6.44 -5.46
N VAL A 17 -11.26 -6.36 -6.19
CA VAL A 17 -10.37 -5.20 -6.18
C VAL A 17 -10.33 -4.61 -7.58
N TYR A 18 -10.62 -3.32 -7.68
CA TYR A 18 -10.50 -2.53 -8.89
C TYR A 18 -9.39 -1.50 -8.68
N ASP A 19 -8.28 -1.67 -9.39
CA ASP A 19 -7.15 -0.76 -9.32
C ASP A 19 -7.17 0.29 -10.43
N GLU A 20 -6.57 1.45 -10.18
CA GLU A 20 -6.44 2.54 -11.16
C GLU A 20 -7.78 2.98 -11.79
N LEU A 21 -8.87 2.98 -11.01
CA LEU A 21 -10.23 3.16 -11.52
C LEU A 21 -10.52 4.58 -12.04
N HIS A 22 -9.63 5.55 -11.82
CA HIS A 22 -9.71 6.85 -12.48
C HIS A 22 -9.66 6.74 -14.02
N ASN A 23 -9.12 5.64 -14.57
CA ASN A 23 -9.15 5.35 -15.99
C ASN A 23 -10.57 5.11 -16.53
N ALA A 24 -11.53 4.75 -15.67
CA ALA A 24 -12.93 4.60 -16.04
C ALA A 24 -13.71 5.93 -16.06
N LYS A 25 -13.05 7.08 -15.85
CA LYS A 25 -13.70 8.39 -15.87
C LYS A 25 -14.46 8.61 -17.19
N GLY A 26 -15.74 8.96 -17.09
CA GLY A 26 -16.61 9.22 -18.25
C GLY A 26 -17.19 7.96 -18.91
N ILE A 27 -16.86 6.76 -18.42
CA ILE A 27 -17.44 5.51 -18.90
C ILE A 27 -18.60 5.10 -17.99
N ASN A 28 -19.78 5.66 -18.24
CA ASN A 28 -20.96 5.50 -17.36
C ASN A 28 -21.32 4.03 -17.10
N PHE A 29 -21.22 3.17 -18.12
CA PHE A 29 -21.50 1.74 -17.99
C PHE A 29 -20.71 1.06 -16.85
N ILE A 30 -19.43 1.43 -16.65
CA ILE A 30 -18.62 0.85 -15.57
C ILE A 30 -19.13 1.32 -14.20
N TRP A 31 -19.47 2.61 -14.08
CA TRP A 31 -19.93 3.19 -12.83
C TRP A 31 -21.33 2.70 -12.44
N GLU A 32 -22.25 2.60 -13.40
CA GLU A 32 -23.59 2.05 -13.19
C GLU A 32 -23.54 0.57 -12.75
N ALA A 33 -22.63 -0.20 -13.36
CA ALA A 33 -22.39 -1.58 -12.95
C ALA A 33 -21.83 -1.65 -11.52
N LEU A 34 -20.90 -0.78 -11.14
CA LEU A 34 -20.33 -0.74 -9.79
C LEU A 34 -21.35 -0.34 -8.72
N ASP A 35 -22.19 0.66 -9.01
CA ASP A 35 -23.25 1.14 -8.09
C ASP A 35 -24.30 0.04 -7.84
N THR A 36 -24.81 -0.57 -8.92
CA THR A 36 -25.77 -1.69 -8.83
C THR A 36 -25.16 -2.87 -8.09
N GLN A 37 -23.91 -3.23 -8.44
CA GLN A 37 -23.21 -4.34 -7.82
C GLN A 37 -22.97 -4.11 -6.33
N GLU A 38 -22.60 -2.91 -5.88
CA GLU A 38 -22.32 -2.65 -4.47
C GLU A 38 -23.56 -2.89 -3.58
N LEU A 39 -24.74 -2.50 -4.07
CA LEU A 39 -26.01 -2.70 -3.36
C LEU A 39 -26.40 -4.18 -3.24
N GLU A 40 -26.13 -4.98 -4.28
CA GLU A 40 -26.52 -6.39 -4.32
C GLU A 40 -25.48 -7.30 -3.66
N GLN A 41 -24.19 -7.06 -3.92
CA GLN A 41 -23.07 -7.91 -3.51
C GLN A 41 -22.85 -7.95 -2.00
N ARG A 42 -23.25 -6.90 -1.27
CA ARG A 42 -23.19 -6.86 0.20
C ARG A 42 -23.98 -8.00 0.85
N LYS A 43 -25.08 -8.44 0.21
CA LYS A 43 -25.93 -9.54 0.70
C LYS A 43 -25.26 -10.91 0.56
N PHE A 44 -24.27 -11.02 -0.32
CA PHE A 44 -23.55 -12.28 -0.63
C PHE A 44 -22.14 -12.32 -0.03
N GLY A 45 -21.86 -11.49 0.97
CA GLY A 45 -20.54 -11.45 1.61
C GLY A 45 -19.41 -10.99 0.68
N ILE A 46 -19.73 -10.26 -0.40
CA ILE A 46 -18.72 -9.75 -1.32
C ILE A 46 -18.34 -8.32 -0.90
N ARG A 47 -17.04 -8.12 -0.66
CA ARG A 47 -16.42 -6.83 -0.37
C ARG A 47 -15.80 -6.25 -1.63
N THR A 48 -16.12 -5.01 -1.96
CA THR A 48 -15.51 -4.29 -3.08
C THR A 48 -14.47 -3.29 -2.57
N VAL A 49 -13.29 -3.28 -3.17
CA VAL A 49 -12.21 -2.31 -2.94
C VAL A 49 -11.95 -1.57 -4.23
N LEU A 50 -12.04 -0.25 -4.17
CA LEU A 50 -11.78 0.65 -5.29
C LEU A 50 -10.52 1.46 -4.98
N SER A 51 -9.52 1.41 -5.86
CA SER A 51 -8.26 2.13 -5.74
C SER A 51 -8.13 3.17 -6.86
N THR A 52 -7.68 4.37 -6.49
CA THR A 52 -7.51 5.50 -7.41
C THR A 52 -6.53 6.54 -6.86
N GLN A 53 -5.85 7.25 -7.76
CA GLN A 53 -5.05 8.43 -7.45
C GLN A 53 -5.87 9.73 -7.52
N LEU A 54 -7.06 9.69 -8.14
CA LEU A 54 -7.91 10.86 -8.39
C LEU A 54 -9.33 10.59 -7.88
N LEU A 55 -9.54 10.78 -6.58
CA LEU A 55 -10.81 10.49 -5.91
C LEU A 55 -11.97 11.37 -6.41
N GLN A 56 -11.66 12.60 -6.81
CA GLN A 56 -12.60 13.55 -7.42
C GLN A 56 -13.19 13.09 -8.77
N HIS A 57 -12.62 12.06 -9.40
CA HIS A 57 -13.17 11.48 -10.63
C HIS A 57 -14.31 10.49 -10.37
N TYR A 58 -14.53 10.10 -9.12
CA TYR A 58 -15.58 9.14 -8.79
C TYR A 58 -16.94 9.85 -8.74
N PRO A 59 -18.01 9.18 -9.22
CA PRO A 59 -19.36 9.71 -9.10
C PRO A 59 -19.76 9.92 -7.62
N PRO A 60 -20.55 10.96 -7.30
CA PRO A 60 -21.01 11.21 -5.94
C PRO A 60 -21.75 10.04 -5.28
N ALA A 61 -22.45 9.21 -6.06
CA ALA A 61 -23.13 8.01 -5.56
C ALA A 61 -22.13 7.01 -4.94
N VAL A 62 -21.06 6.70 -5.67
CA VAL A 62 -19.97 5.80 -5.23
C VAL A 62 -19.24 6.35 -4.00
N LEU A 63 -19.02 7.67 -3.95
CA LEU A 63 -18.41 8.31 -2.78
C LEU A 63 -19.32 8.22 -1.54
N LYS A 64 -20.65 8.28 -1.72
CA LYS A 64 -21.64 8.17 -0.64
C LYS A 64 -21.92 6.73 -0.19
N SER A 65 -21.71 5.73 -1.04
CA SER A 65 -21.86 4.32 -0.68
C SER A 65 -20.64 3.79 0.10
N ALA A 66 -19.45 4.33 -0.17
CA ALA A 66 -18.19 3.90 0.43
C ALA A 66 -18.24 3.93 1.98
N ASN A 67 -18.21 2.76 2.61
CA ASN A 67 -18.23 2.66 4.09
C ASN A 67 -16.86 2.98 4.71
N THR A 68 -15.79 2.86 3.94
CA THR A 68 -14.42 3.06 4.42
C THR A 68 -13.58 3.75 3.35
N LEU A 69 -12.78 4.73 3.76
CA LEU A 69 -11.76 5.37 2.94
C LEU A 69 -10.39 5.19 3.63
N TRP A 70 -9.41 4.72 2.87
CA TRP A 70 -7.99 4.68 3.28
C TRP A 70 -7.22 5.62 2.38
N LEU A 71 -6.65 6.67 2.96
CA LEU A 71 -5.99 7.73 2.21
C LEU A 71 -4.53 7.85 2.64
N LEU A 72 -3.62 7.51 1.72
CA LEU A 72 -2.17 7.61 1.92
C LEU A 72 -1.68 9.05 1.85
N ARG A 73 -2.25 9.82 0.93
CA ARG A 73 -1.85 11.20 0.64
C ARG A 73 -3.00 11.93 -0.04
N TYR A 74 -3.02 13.24 0.13
CA TYR A 74 -3.87 14.14 -0.64
C TYR A 74 -3.23 15.54 -0.69
N ARG A 75 -3.70 16.40 -1.58
CA ARG A 75 -3.21 17.77 -1.77
C ARG A 75 -4.02 18.78 -0.94
N PRO A 76 -3.45 19.92 -0.50
CA PRO A 76 -4.17 20.90 0.31
C PRO A 76 -5.48 21.43 -0.30
N ASP A 77 -5.60 21.49 -1.63
CA ASP A 77 -6.82 21.88 -2.35
C ASP A 77 -7.97 20.87 -2.20
N GLU A 78 -7.69 19.63 -1.81
CA GLU A 78 -8.69 18.58 -1.63
C GLU A 78 -9.35 18.60 -0.23
N ILE A 79 -8.93 19.52 0.67
CA ILE A 79 -9.51 19.65 2.02
C ILE A 79 -11.05 19.84 1.98
N PRO A 80 -11.62 20.77 1.19
CA PRO A 80 -13.07 20.95 1.12
C PRO A 80 -13.77 19.68 0.66
N PHE A 81 -13.22 19.00 -0.36
CA PHE A 81 -13.78 17.76 -0.89
C PHE A 81 -13.84 16.65 0.17
N LEU A 82 -12.75 16.44 0.92
CA LEU A 82 -12.68 15.42 1.97
C LEU A 82 -13.57 15.75 3.17
N ARG A 83 -13.67 17.03 3.53
CA ARG A 83 -14.60 17.50 4.57
C ARG A 83 -16.04 17.24 4.17
N ASP A 84 -16.42 17.63 2.95
CA ASP A 84 -17.82 17.68 2.53
C ASP A 84 -18.36 16.29 2.12
N ASN A 85 -17.52 15.42 1.53
CA ASN A 85 -17.95 14.08 1.10
C ASN A 85 -17.70 12.98 2.15
N PHE A 86 -16.66 13.14 2.97
CA PHE A 86 -16.28 12.11 3.94
C PHE A 86 -16.43 12.54 5.39
N GLY A 87 -16.79 13.79 5.69
CA GLY A 87 -17.04 14.27 7.05
C GLY A 87 -15.77 14.31 7.90
N VAL A 88 -14.59 14.47 7.29
CA VAL A 88 -13.33 14.52 8.03
C VAL A 88 -13.14 15.92 8.63
N PRO A 89 -12.91 16.05 9.95
CA PRO A 89 -12.62 17.35 10.55
C PRO A 89 -11.38 17.99 9.94
N GLU A 90 -11.47 19.28 9.62
CA GLU A 90 -10.39 20.01 8.97
C GLU A 90 -9.08 20.03 9.79
N VAL A 91 -9.18 20.03 11.12
CA VAL A 91 -8.02 19.90 12.01
C VAL A 91 -7.29 18.57 11.82
N THR A 92 -8.01 17.47 11.58
CA THR A 92 -7.44 16.14 11.32
C THR A 92 -6.75 16.12 9.96
N LEU A 93 -7.39 16.69 8.95
CA LEU A 93 -6.84 16.88 7.60
C LEU A 93 -5.51 17.66 7.66
N ARG A 94 -5.53 18.86 8.26
CA ARG A 94 -4.33 19.70 8.39
C ARG A 94 -3.22 19.03 9.20
N ARG A 95 -3.56 18.21 10.21
CA ARG A 95 -2.58 17.41 10.96
C ARG A 95 -1.95 16.33 10.06
N PHE A 96 -2.75 15.65 9.24
CA PHE A 96 -2.26 14.60 8.34
C PHE A 96 -1.31 15.15 7.28
N LEU A 97 -1.60 16.32 6.69
CA LEU A 97 -0.72 16.97 5.70
C LEU A 97 0.68 17.29 6.21
N LYS A 98 0.86 17.45 7.53
CA LYS A 98 2.16 17.72 8.15
C LYS A 98 2.97 16.45 8.43
N MET A 99 2.37 15.27 8.22
CA MET A 99 3.05 14.00 8.42
C MET A 99 3.94 13.64 7.22
N PRO A 100 5.01 12.85 7.44
CA PRO A 100 5.92 12.48 6.36
C PRO A 100 5.21 11.68 5.26
N GLU A 101 5.71 11.87 4.05
CA GLU A 101 5.31 11.10 2.88
C GLU A 101 5.97 9.72 2.97
N GLY A 102 5.17 8.66 3.18
CA GLY A 102 5.68 7.30 3.28
C GLY A 102 6.13 6.89 4.68
N ALA A 103 7.06 5.95 4.76
CA ALA A 103 7.45 5.34 6.03
C ALA A 103 8.14 6.38 6.94
N ALA A 104 7.62 6.51 8.16
CA ALA A 104 8.19 7.43 9.13
C ALA A 104 9.66 7.06 9.46
N PRO A 105 10.56 8.05 9.60
CA PRO A 105 11.98 7.79 9.89
C PRO A 105 12.25 7.02 11.18
N ASP A 106 11.30 7.03 12.12
CA ASP A 106 11.34 6.30 13.39
C ASP A 106 10.95 4.82 13.24
N GLY A 107 10.59 4.36 12.02
CA GLY A 107 10.16 3.00 11.76
C GLY A 107 8.71 2.72 12.18
N SER A 108 7.96 3.74 12.60
CA SER A 108 6.59 3.57 13.08
C SER A 108 5.56 3.30 11.97
N GLY A 109 6.00 3.20 10.71
CA GLY A 109 5.16 2.88 9.56
C GLY A 109 4.72 4.10 8.75
N VAL A 110 3.83 3.88 7.79
CA VAL A 110 3.27 4.92 6.92
C VAL A 110 2.03 5.51 7.59
N PRO A 111 1.95 6.84 7.78
CA PRO A 111 0.72 7.48 8.18
C PRO A 111 -0.38 7.27 7.13
N VAL A 112 -1.55 6.80 7.56
CA VAL A 112 -2.72 6.66 6.69
C VAL A 112 -3.93 7.30 7.36
N LEU A 113 -4.64 8.17 6.64
CA LEU A 113 -5.92 8.67 7.11
C LEU A 113 -6.99 7.61 6.79
N ALA A 114 -7.53 6.99 7.83
CA ALA A 114 -8.63 6.05 7.74
C ALA A 114 -9.94 6.72 8.17
N VAL A 115 -10.96 6.59 7.33
CA VAL A 115 -12.31 7.10 7.58
C VAL A 115 -13.27 5.93 7.55
N PHE A 116 -14.05 5.75 8.61
CA PHE A 116 -15.05 4.70 8.73
C PHE A 116 -16.42 5.34 8.96
N ARG A 117 -17.38 5.03 8.07
CA ARG A 117 -18.80 5.36 8.31
C ARG A 117 -19.37 4.30 9.25
N VAL A 118 -19.74 4.72 10.44
CA VAL A 118 -20.36 3.89 11.48
C VAL A 118 -21.81 4.34 11.71
N LYS A 119 -22.60 3.53 12.44
CA LYS A 119 -24.03 3.83 12.68
C LYS A 119 -24.27 5.24 13.25
N ASN A 120 -23.36 5.72 14.09
CA ASN A 120 -23.49 7.00 14.80
C ASN A 120 -22.67 8.14 14.17
N GLY A 121 -22.27 8.02 12.90
CA GLY A 121 -21.55 9.07 12.17
C GLY A 121 -20.23 8.60 11.56
N THR A 122 -19.28 9.52 11.43
CA THR A 122 -17.99 9.25 10.79
C THR A 122 -16.86 9.20 11.83
N LEU A 123 -16.09 8.13 11.80
CA LEU A 123 -14.83 8.02 12.53
C LEU A 123 -13.65 8.27 11.59
N ALA A 124 -12.99 9.43 11.72
CA ALA A 124 -11.74 9.72 11.05
C ALA A 124 -10.55 9.59 12.01
N ARG A 125 -9.56 8.78 11.65
CA ARG A 125 -8.34 8.55 12.45
C ARG A 125 -7.12 8.48 11.55
N ILE A 126 -6.03 9.09 12.01
CA ILE A 126 -4.72 8.88 11.41
C ILE A 126 -4.15 7.62 12.06
N LEU A 127 -3.98 6.58 11.27
CA LEU A 127 -3.38 5.31 11.66
C LEU A 127 -1.93 5.26 11.18
N LYS A 128 -1.15 4.35 11.76
CA LYS A 128 0.16 4.00 11.26
C LYS A 128 0.11 2.60 10.70
N PHE A 129 0.39 2.46 9.40
CA PHE A 129 0.45 1.18 8.72
C PHE A 129 1.90 0.68 8.71
N THR A 130 2.17 -0.37 9.47
CA THR A 130 3.49 -1.01 9.54
C THR A 130 3.46 -2.30 8.73
N LEU A 131 4.53 -2.52 7.97
CA LEU A 131 4.80 -3.79 7.29
C LEU A 131 6.04 -4.42 7.90
N GLY A 132 6.08 -5.75 7.93
CA GLY A 132 7.26 -6.47 8.35
C GLY A 132 8.44 -6.21 7.41
N PRO A 133 9.70 -6.24 7.87
CA PRO A 133 10.88 -6.06 7.02
C PRO A 133 10.90 -6.98 5.78
N LEU A 134 10.44 -8.21 5.90
CA LEU A 134 10.32 -9.16 4.79
C LEU A 134 9.29 -8.72 3.74
N GLU A 135 8.16 -8.16 4.18
CA GLU A 135 7.10 -7.67 3.30
C GLU A 135 7.52 -6.38 2.60
N LEU A 136 8.19 -5.48 3.33
CA LEU A 136 8.79 -4.28 2.75
C LEU A 136 9.73 -4.66 1.59
N TRP A 137 10.62 -5.63 1.81
CA TRP A 137 11.52 -6.11 0.76
C TRP A 137 10.84 -6.95 -0.33
N ALA A 138 9.64 -7.48 -0.10
CA ALA A 138 8.86 -8.14 -1.14
C ALA A 138 8.14 -7.13 -2.05
N LEU A 139 7.65 -6.03 -1.48
CA LEU A 139 6.83 -5.03 -2.16
C LEU A 139 7.64 -3.84 -2.71
N ASN A 140 8.90 -3.67 -2.28
CA ASN A 140 9.76 -2.60 -2.79
C ASN A 140 10.05 -2.79 -4.30
N SER A 141 9.79 -1.73 -5.06
CA SER A 141 9.97 -1.61 -6.51
C SER A 141 11.05 -0.60 -6.94
N SER A 142 11.75 0.04 -5.99
CA SER A 142 12.86 0.96 -6.27
C SER A 142 13.89 0.28 -7.18
N PRO A 143 14.37 0.92 -8.27
CA PRO A 143 15.32 0.30 -9.18
C PRO A 143 16.61 -0.17 -8.50
N LYS A 144 17.17 0.62 -7.56
CA LYS A 144 18.41 0.29 -6.83
C LYS A 144 18.21 -0.86 -5.86
N ASP A 145 17.13 -0.82 -5.08
CA ASP A 145 16.79 -1.89 -4.14
C ASP A 145 16.43 -3.19 -4.89
N SER A 146 15.74 -3.07 -6.02
CA SER A 146 15.41 -4.21 -6.90
C SER A 146 16.66 -4.83 -7.54
N ALA A 147 17.65 -4.02 -7.92
CA ALA A 147 18.93 -4.50 -8.41
C ALA A 147 19.71 -5.26 -7.31
N LEU A 148 19.81 -4.69 -6.11
CA LEU A 148 20.45 -5.36 -4.97
C LEU A 148 19.76 -6.67 -4.61
N ARG A 149 18.43 -6.67 -4.54
CA ARG A 149 17.62 -7.87 -4.27
C ARG A 149 17.82 -8.95 -5.34
N ARG A 150 17.88 -8.56 -6.61
CA ARG A 150 18.16 -9.51 -7.71
C ARG A 150 19.55 -10.12 -7.60
N ALA A 151 20.57 -9.32 -7.33
CA ALA A 151 21.95 -9.81 -7.15
C ALA A 151 22.03 -10.84 -6.01
N LEU A 152 21.42 -10.56 -4.86
CA LEU A 152 21.36 -11.54 -3.76
C LEU A 152 20.52 -12.77 -4.11
N THR A 153 19.40 -12.59 -4.80
CA THR A 153 18.51 -13.70 -5.17
C THR A 153 19.21 -14.71 -6.08
N GLN A 154 20.09 -14.25 -6.97
CA GLN A 154 20.87 -15.12 -7.85
C GLN A 154 21.83 -16.04 -7.08
N GLU A 155 22.37 -15.56 -5.96
CA GLU A 155 23.37 -16.29 -5.17
C GLU A 155 22.75 -17.19 -4.09
N VAL A 156 21.72 -16.69 -3.37
CA VAL A 156 21.20 -17.38 -2.17
C VAL A 156 19.71 -17.75 -2.26
N GLY A 157 19.05 -17.45 -3.38
CA GLY A 157 17.63 -17.66 -3.56
C GLY A 157 16.73 -16.58 -2.92
N SER A 158 15.48 -16.52 -3.36
CA SER A 158 14.57 -15.38 -3.11
C SER A 158 14.20 -15.20 -1.62
N LEU A 159 13.99 -16.29 -0.89
CA LEU A 159 13.61 -16.21 0.52
C LEU A 159 14.79 -15.73 1.38
N ARG A 160 15.96 -16.36 1.21
CA ARG A 160 17.18 -16.02 1.96
C ARG A 160 17.64 -14.60 1.66
N ALA A 161 17.61 -14.19 0.38
CA ALA A 161 17.93 -12.83 -0.02
C ALA A 161 17.07 -11.80 0.73
N ARG A 162 15.75 -12.02 0.82
CA ARG A 162 14.85 -11.14 1.59
C ARG A 162 15.15 -11.15 3.09
N GLN A 163 15.53 -12.29 3.66
CA GLN A 163 15.92 -12.36 5.08
C GLN A 163 17.20 -11.57 5.37
N ILE A 164 18.24 -11.73 4.56
CA ILE A 164 19.50 -10.98 4.68
C ILE A 164 19.23 -9.47 4.58
N LEU A 165 18.41 -9.07 3.60
CA LEU A 165 18.02 -7.69 3.38
C LEU A 165 17.17 -7.13 4.53
N ALA A 166 16.22 -7.92 5.05
CA ALA A 166 15.40 -7.54 6.19
C ALA A 166 16.22 -7.35 7.48
N GLU A 167 17.24 -8.17 7.69
CA GLU A 167 18.16 -8.08 8.82
C GLU A 167 19.02 -6.81 8.75
N HIS A 168 19.60 -6.52 7.59
CA HIS A 168 20.54 -5.41 7.41
C HIS A 168 19.84 -4.07 7.13
N PHE A 169 18.65 -4.12 6.55
CA PHE A 169 17.86 -2.95 6.15
C PHE A 169 16.40 -3.16 6.59
N PRO A 170 16.10 -3.12 7.90
CA PRO A 170 14.76 -3.41 8.42
C PRO A 170 13.69 -2.42 7.95
N ARG A 171 14.10 -1.24 7.48
CA ARG A 171 13.23 -0.21 6.90
C ARG A 171 12.87 -0.47 5.43
N GLY A 172 13.36 -1.56 4.85
CA GLY A 172 12.97 -1.99 3.51
C GLY A 172 13.71 -1.32 2.35
N SER A 173 14.76 -0.54 2.60
CA SER A 173 15.56 0.10 1.54
C SER A 173 17.04 0.22 1.91
N ALA A 174 17.89 0.01 0.92
CA ALA A 174 19.33 0.24 0.95
C ALA A 174 19.75 1.45 0.08
N THR A 175 18.79 2.13 -0.57
CA THR A 175 19.03 3.19 -1.55
C THR A 175 19.97 4.28 -1.03
N SER A 176 19.76 4.78 0.20
CA SER A 176 20.62 5.82 0.78
C SER A 176 22.07 5.38 0.94
N LEU A 177 22.31 4.11 1.30
CA LEU A 177 23.66 3.56 1.42
C LEU A 177 24.30 3.39 0.05
N ILE A 178 23.56 2.86 -0.93
CA ILE A 178 24.03 2.70 -2.31
C ILE A 178 24.42 4.07 -2.89
N GLU A 179 23.61 5.10 -2.68
CA GLU A 179 23.88 6.47 -3.13
C GLU A 179 25.06 7.13 -2.41
N HIS A 180 25.25 6.82 -1.14
CA HIS A 180 26.41 7.31 -0.40
C HIS A 180 27.70 6.67 -0.91
N ARG A 181 27.68 5.36 -1.20
CA ARG A 181 28.83 4.62 -1.74
C ARG A 181 29.16 5.05 -3.16
N ALA A 182 28.16 5.18 -4.03
CA ALA A 182 28.36 5.66 -5.41
C ALA A 182 28.93 7.08 -5.51
N ARG A 183 28.78 7.90 -4.46
CA ARG A 183 29.38 9.24 -4.39
C ARG A 183 30.81 9.24 -3.84
N THR A 184 31.16 8.25 -3.04
CA THR A 184 32.45 8.17 -2.33
C THR A 184 33.45 7.26 -3.03
N HIS A 185 32.96 6.29 -3.80
CA HIS A 185 33.75 5.34 -4.56
C HIS A 185 33.40 5.52 -6.04
N ASP A 186 34.39 5.75 -6.89
CA ASP A 186 34.25 5.80 -8.36
C ASP A 186 34.10 4.38 -8.94
N SER A 187 33.32 3.52 -8.27
CA SER A 187 33.11 2.14 -8.68
C SER A 187 31.83 2.04 -9.51
N GLU A 188 31.96 1.52 -10.72
CA GLU A 188 30.82 1.26 -11.60
C GLU A 188 29.85 0.20 -11.04
N ASN A 189 30.22 -0.50 -9.94
CA ASN A 189 29.52 -1.70 -9.49
C ASN A 189 29.24 -1.81 -7.97
N VAL A 190 28.96 -0.69 -7.32
CA VAL A 190 28.60 -0.57 -5.89
C VAL A 190 27.56 -1.60 -5.41
N ILE A 191 26.58 -1.93 -6.24
CA ILE A 191 25.48 -2.85 -5.88
C ILE A 191 25.98 -4.28 -5.71
N HIS A 192 26.81 -4.76 -6.64
CA HIS A 192 27.37 -6.11 -6.58
C HIS A 192 28.36 -6.25 -5.42
N GLU A 193 29.16 -5.21 -5.15
CA GLU A 193 30.05 -5.18 -3.98
C GLU A 193 29.27 -5.27 -2.67
N LEU A 194 28.18 -4.51 -2.54
CA LEU A 194 27.30 -4.57 -1.38
C LEU A 194 26.64 -5.94 -1.24
N ALA A 195 26.15 -6.54 -2.33
CA ALA A 195 25.60 -7.89 -2.30
C ALA A 195 26.61 -8.92 -1.79
N ALA A 196 27.83 -8.90 -2.33
CA ALA A 196 28.90 -9.79 -1.91
C ALA A 196 29.31 -9.57 -0.44
N GLU A 197 29.33 -8.32 0.03
CA GLU A 197 29.57 -7.99 1.44
C GLU A 197 28.49 -8.59 2.35
N LEU A 198 27.21 -8.45 1.97
CA LEU A 198 26.09 -8.99 2.74
C LEU A 198 26.14 -10.52 2.83
N ILE A 199 26.51 -11.19 1.73
CA ILE A 199 26.71 -12.65 1.71
C ILE A 199 27.87 -13.05 2.63
N ARG A 200 29.03 -12.37 2.54
CA ARG A 200 30.19 -12.65 3.40
C ARG A 200 29.86 -12.50 4.89
N LYS A 201 29.02 -11.54 5.27
CA LYS A 201 28.59 -11.33 6.66
C LYS A 201 27.74 -12.48 7.22
N GLN A 202 27.10 -13.29 6.38
CA GLN A 202 26.33 -14.45 6.84
C GLN A 202 27.22 -15.63 7.28
N GLY A 203 28.48 -15.68 6.83
CA GLY A 203 29.38 -16.79 7.15
C GLY A 203 28.83 -18.15 6.72
N TYR A 204 28.76 -19.11 7.64
CA TYR A 204 28.21 -20.45 7.40
C TYR A 204 26.67 -20.52 7.46
N ASN A 205 25.97 -19.42 7.78
CA ASN A 205 24.51 -19.40 7.89
C ASN A 205 23.83 -19.15 6.54
N LEU A 206 24.42 -19.55 5.42
CA LEU A 206 23.84 -19.33 4.09
C LEU A 206 22.65 -20.26 3.83
#